data_AF-A0A2E9VXR4-F1
#
_entry.id   AF-A0A2E9VXR4-F1
#
_cell.length_a   1.000
_cell.length_b   1.000
_cell.length_c   1.000
_cell.angle_alpha   90.00
_cell.angle_beta   90.00
_cell.angle_gamma   90.00
#
_symmetry.space_group_name_H-M   'P 1'
#
loop_
_entity.id
_entity.type
_entity.pdbx_description
1 polymer ?
#
loop_
_entity_poly.entity_id
_entity_poly.type
_entity_poly.pdbx_seq_one_letter_code
_entity_poly.pdbx_strand_id
1 'polypeptide(L)'
;MDYFDRPNANELLEAVSSLINEFNINPKVINNFKIQIALNILNIVRREVAQKDRIEEKFYNLGSIISRKKNFLMKDISKLIKEEKINYKDQTLIDFLHELSLEKIKIDNPKY
;
A
#
# COMPACT_ATOMS: atom_id res chain seq x y z
N MET A 1 -0.47 8.37 6.25
CA MET A 1 -1.65 7.53 6.56
C MET A 1 -1.46 6.25 5.80
N ASP A 2 -1.53 5.08 6.44
CA ASP A 2 -1.43 3.82 5.69
C ASP A 2 -2.81 3.46 5.12
N TYR A 3 -2.90 3.42 3.80
CA TYR A 3 -4.14 3.12 3.07
C TYR A 3 -4.22 1.65 2.66
N PHE A 4 -3.18 0.87 2.95
CA PHE A 4 -3.01 -0.47 2.41
C PHE A 4 -2.95 -1.52 3.52
N ASP A 5 -3.69 -2.61 3.33
CA ASP A 5 -3.66 -3.80 4.19
C ASP A 5 -2.59 -4.77 3.65
N ARG A 6 -1.33 -4.33 3.69
CA ARG A 6 -0.13 -5.06 3.23
C ARG A 6 1.07 -4.65 4.07
N PRO A 7 2.17 -5.43 4.08
CA PRO A 7 3.37 -5.02 4.80
C PRO A 7 3.83 -3.64 4.34
N ASN A 8 4.02 -2.73 5.28
CA ASN A 8 4.48 -1.38 4.97
C ASN A 8 5.97 -1.41 4.59
N ALA A 9 6.47 -0.29 4.04
CA ALA A 9 7.87 -0.18 3.62
C ALA A 9 8.88 -0.59 4.71
N ASN A 10 8.60 -0.32 5.99
CA ASN A 10 9.51 -0.72 7.07
C ASN A 10 9.51 -2.24 7.27
N GLU A 11 8.33 -2.88 7.29
CA GLU A 11 8.20 -4.33 7.41
C GLU A 11 8.86 -5.06 6.22
N LEU A 12 8.72 -4.49 5.01
CA LEU A 12 9.39 -4.97 3.81
C LEU A 12 10.92 -4.82 3.90
N LEU A 13 11.42 -3.68 4.38
CA LEU A 13 12.86 -3.47 4.58
C LEU A 13 13.44 -4.34 5.69
N GLU A 14 12.67 -4.62 6.74
CA GLU A 14 13.05 -5.54 7.81
C GLU A 14 13.21 -6.97 7.27
N ALA A 15 12.30 -7.42 6.41
CA ALA A 15 12.43 -8.71 5.73
C ALA A 15 13.72 -8.81 4.89
N VAL A 16 14.08 -7.76 4.16
CA VAL A 16 15.35 -7.70 3.42
C VAL A 16 16.56 -7.68 4.36
N SER A 17 16.49 -6.92 5.45
CA SER A 17 17.57 -6.82 6.44
C SER A 17 17.82 -8.15 7.14
N SER A 18 16.75 -8.88 7.48
CA SER A 18 16.82 -10.23 8.05
C SER A 18 17.55 -11.19 7.10
N LEU A 19 17.22 -11.16 5.81
CA LEU A 19 17.90 -11.97 4.80
C LEU A 19 19.40 -11.65 4.69
N ILE A 20 19.78 -10.35 4.73
CA ILE A 20 21.18 -9.92 4.68
C ILE A 20 21.95 -10.37 5.93
N ASN A 21 21.32 -10.29 7.11
CA ASN A 21 21.92 -10.78 8.35
C ASN A 21 22.15 -12.29 8.31
N GLU A 22 21.18 -13.04 7.80
CA GLU A 22 21.27 -14.49 7.60
C GLU A 22 22.45 -14.84 6.67
N PHE A 23 22.66 -14.06 5.62
CA PHE A 23 23.81 -14.18 4.72
C PHE A 23 25.16 -13.91 5.41
N ASN A 24 25.25 -12.84 6.21
CA ASN A 24 26.47 -12.50 6.94
C ASN A 24 26.91 -13.62 7.90
N ILE A 25 25.95 -14.38 8.45
CA ILE A 25 26.19 -15.51 9.35
C ILE A 25 26.55 -16.78 8.56
N ASN A 26 25.81 -17.08 7.48
CA ASN A 26 26.04 -18.27 6.67
C ASN A 26 25.81 -17.99 5.17
N PRO A 27 26.88 -17.66 4.43
CA PRO A 27 26.77 -17.31 3.00
C PRO A 27 26.17 -18.41 2.12
N LYS A 28 26.20 -19.68 2.56
CA LYS A 28 25.65 -20.83 1.82
C LYS A 28 24.12 -20.91 1.86
N VAL A 29 23.46 -20.11 2.71
CA VAL A 29 22.00 -20.12 2.92
C VAL A 29 21.25 -19.32 1.83
N ILE A 30 21.95 -18.46 1.10
CA ILE A 30 21.37 -17.70 -0.01
C ILE A 30 21.43 -18.49 -1.31
N ASN A 31 20.32 -18.48 -2.03
CA ASN A 31 20.22 -18.94 -3.41
C ASN A 31 19.61 -17.83 -4.28
N ASN A 32 19.67 -18.02 -5.60
CA ASN A 32 19.12 -17.05 -6.55
C ASN A 32 17.65 -16.70 -6.26
N PHE A 33 16.86 -17.64 -5.75
CA PHE A 33 15.46 -17.40 -5.41
C PHE A 33 15.30 -16.37 -4.28
N LYS A 34 16.05 -16.50 -3.18
CA LYS A 34 16.04 -15.52 -2.08
C LYS A 34 16.50 -14.13 -2.54
N ILE A 35 17.51 -14.06 -3.40
CA ILE A 35 17.98 -12.79 -3.99
C ILE A 35 16.87 -12.13 -4.82
N GLN A 36 16.18 -12.90 -5.66
CA GLN A 36 15.08 -12.39 -6.48
C GLN A 36 13.92 -11.87 -5.61
N ILE A 37 13.60 -12.54 -4.50
CA ILE A 37 12.61 -12.05 -3.54
C ILE A 37 13.03 -10.69 -2.98
N ALA A 38 14.27 -10.55 -2.49
CA ALA A 38 14.76 -9.29 -1.94
C ALA A 38 14.76 -8.16 -2.98
N LEU A 39 15.19 -8.44 -4.21
CA LEU A 39 15.14 -7.48 -5.32
C LEU A 39 13.70 -7.05 -5.64
N ASN A 40 12.73 -7.98 -5.61
CA ASN A 40 11.33 -7.65 -5.82
C ASN A 40 10.80 -6.76 -4.70
N ILE A 41 11.09 -7.08 -3.44
CA ILE A 41 10.70 -6.28 -2.27
C ILE A 41 11.29 -4.87 -2.36
N LEU A 42 12.59 -4.74 -2.63
CA LEU A 42 13.25 -3.44 -2.80
C LEU A 42 12.64 -2.62 -3.94
N ASN A 43 12.26 -3.28 -5.04
CA ASN A 43 11.58 -2.62 -6.15
C ASN A 43 10.17 -2.14 -5.79
N ILE A 44 9.42 -2.88 -4.96
CA ILE A 44 8.12 -2.45 -4.42
C ILE A 44 8.32 -1.21 -3.55
N VAL A 45 9.21 -1.27 -2.56
CA VAL A 45 9.50 -0.14 -1.66
C VAL A 45 9.93 1.10 -2.44
N ARG A 46 10.80 0.93 -3.46
CA ARG A 46 11.22 2.04 -4.34
C ARG A 46 10.04 2.70 -5.05
N ARG A 47 9.09 1.91 -5.56
CA ARG A 47 7.89 2.45 -6.24
C ARG A 47 6.96 3.13 -5.27
N GLU A 48 6.78 2.59 -4.07
CA GLU A 48 6.00 3.24 -3.01
C GLU A 48 6.53 4.62 -2.68
N VAL A 49 7.83 4.73 -2.40
CA VAL A 49 8.46 6.00 -2.08
C VAL A 49 8.33 6.99 -3.24
N ALA A 50 8.55 6.53 -4.48
CA ALA A 50 8.46 7.39 -5.66
C ALA A 50 7.04 7.90 -5.96
N GLN A 51 6.00 7.15 -5.56
CA GLN A 51 4.61 7.48 -5.87
C GLN A 51 3.81 7.96 -4.66
N LYS A 52 4.42 8.00 -3.46
CA LYS A 52 3.75 8.29 -2.20
C LYS A 52 2.91 9.56 -2.27
N ASP A 53 3.50 10.68 -2.65
CA ASP A 53 2.82 11.97 -2.64
C ASP A 53 1.64 11.99 -3.61
N ARG A 54 1.82 11.41 -4.81
CA ARG A 54 0.74 11.28 -5.82
C ARG A 54 -0.42 10.45 -5.28
N ILE A 55 -0.12 9.34 -4.62
CA ILE A 55 -1.11 8.42 -4.04
C ILE A 55 -1.83 9.10 -2.88
N GLU A 56 -1.10 9.73 -1.96
CA GLU A 56 -1.66 10.46 -0.83
C GLU A 56 -2.58 11.59 -1.30
N GLU A 57 -2.17 12.39 -2.28
CA GLU A 57 -3.00 13.45 -2.86
C GLU A 57 -4.27 12.89 -3.52
N LYS A 58 -4.14 11.84 -4.34
CA LYS A 58 -5.26 11.21 -5.02
C LYS A 58 -6.31 10.68 -4.04
N PHE A 59 -5.89 9.91 -3.04
CA PHE A 59 -6.81 9.35 -2.03
C PHE A 59 -7.31 10.40 -1.05
N TYR A 60 -6.55 11.46 -0.80
CA TYR A 60 -7.04 12.60 -0.06
C TYR A 60 -8.22 13.26 -0.80
N ASN A 61 -8.08 13.51 -2.11
CA ASN A 61 -9.14 14.09 -2.91
C ASN A 61 -10.39 13.19 -2.95
N LEU A 62 -10.22 11.91 -3.28
CA LEU A 62 -11.34 10.96 -3.34
C LEU A 62 -12.04 10.77 -1.98
N GLY A 63 -11.28 10.64 -0.89
CA GLY A 63 -11.86 10.45 0.42
C GLY A 63 -12.50 11.73 1.00
N SER A 64 -12.05 12.92 0.59
CA SER A 64 -12.71 14.19 0.95
C SER A 64 -14.13 14.28 0.35
N ILE A 65 -14.32 13.74 -0.86
CA ILE A 65 -15.63 13.67 -1.53
C ILE A 65 -16.57 12.75 -0.75
N ILE A 66 -16.12 11.53 -0.42
CA ILE A 66 -16.91 10.55 0.34
C ILE A 66 -17.30 11.10 1.71
N SER A 67 -16.31 11.64 2.42
CA SER A 67 -16.48 12.11 3.79
C SER A 67 -17.21 13.46 3.90
N ARG A 68 -17.30 14.20 2.79
CA ARG A 68 -17.76 15.61 2.73
C ARG A 68 -17.01 16.50 3.73
N LYS A 69 -15.73 16.19 3.99
CA LYS A 69 -14.85 16.91 4.93
C LYS A 69 -13.53 17.28 4.27
N LYS A 70 -13.09 18.51 4.52
CA LYS A 70 -11.80 19.02 4.03
C LYS A 70 -10.61 18.29 4.65
N ASN A 71 -10.65 17.94 5.94
CA ASN A 71 -9.55 17.25 6.63
C ASN A 71 -10.00 15.87 7.13
N PHE A 72 -10.44 15.01 6.22
CA PHE A 72 -10.89 13.68 6.59
C PHE A 72 -9.69 12.77 6.91
N LEU A 73 -9.94 11.80 7.78
CA LEU A 73 -9.04 10.72 8.13
C LEU A 73 -9.66 9.41 7.64
N MET A 74 -8.85 8.38 7.36
CA MET A 74 -9.40 7.12 6.83
C MET A 74 -10.46 6.49 7.76
N LYS A 75 -10.30 6.68 9.08
CA LYS A 75 -11.28 6.31 10.11
C LYS A 75 -12.66 6.98 9.96
N ASP A 76 -12.74 8.15 9.31
CA ASP A 76 -14.01 8.81 9.02
C ASP A 76 -14.82 8.01 7.99
N ILE A 77 -14.17 7.49 6.94
CA ILE A 77 -14.82 6.63 5.94
C ILE A 77 -15.29 5.33 6.61
N SER A 78 -14.44 4.70 7.42
CA SER A 78 -14.82 3.49 8.19
C SER A 78 -16.04 3.74 9.09
N LYS A 79 -16.12 4.92 9.71
CA LYS A 79 -17.26 5.31 10.53
C LYS A 79 -18.54 5.48 9.69
N LEU A 80 -18.45 6.10 8.52
CA LEU A 80 -19.59 6.26 7.61
C LEU A 80 -20.14 4.91 7.14
N ILE A 81 -19.27 3.94 6.87
CA ILE A 81 -19.68 2.56 6.52
C ILE A 81 -20.37 1.91 7.72
N LYS A 82 -19.78 1.98 8.92
CA LYS A 82 -20.33 1.38 10.15
C LYS A 82 -21.69 1.96 10.55
N GLU A 83 -21.90 3.24 10.29
CA GLU A 83 -23.16 3.95 10.54
C GLU A 83 -24.17 3.81 9.38
N GLU A 84 -23.87 2.98 8.38
CA GLU A 84 -24.68 2.76 7.17
C GLU A 84 -24.99 4.02 6.36
N LYS A 85 -24.22 5.10 6.57
CA LYS A 85 -24.36 6.37 5.84
C LYS A 85 -23.86 6.29 4.41
N ILE A 86 -22.92 5.38 4.17
CA ILE A 86 -22.46 4.94 2.84
C ILE A 86 -22.42 3.41 2.84
N ASN A 87 -22.64 2.78 1.70
CA ASN A 87 -22.64 1.32 1.58
C ASN A 87 -22.18 0.89 0.17
N TYR A 88 -22.25 -0.41 -0.12
CA TYR A 88 -21.80 -0.99 -1.38
C TYR A 88 -22.51 -0.49 -2.64
N LYS A 89 -23.60 0.28 -2.52
CA LYS A 89 -24.29 0.94 -3.64
C LYS A 89 -23.83 2.38 -3.86
N ASP A 90 -23.05 2.94 -2.94
CA ASP A 90 -22.53 4.29 -3.06
C ASP A 90 -21.42 4.32 -4.12
N GLN A 91 -21.67 5.01 -5.23
CA GLN A 91 -20.73 5.08 -6.35
C GLN A 91 -19.39 5.70 -5.94
N THR A 92 -19.40 6.70 -5.05
CA THR A 92 -18.15 7.36 -4.62
C THR A 92 -17.28 6.41 -3.80
N LEU A 93 -17.91 5.56 -2.98
CA LEU A 93 -17.19 4.50 -2.26
C LEU A 93 -16.65 3.43 -3.23
N ILE A 94 -17.45 3.01 -4.22
CA ILE A 94 -17.02 2.06 -5.25
C ILE A 94 -15.80 2.60 -6.00
N ASP A 95 -15.87 3.84 -6.48
CA ASP A 95 -14.80 4.48 -7.24
C ASP A 95 -13.51 4.57 -6.40
N PHE A 96 -13.63 4.96 -5.13
CA PHE A 96 -12.49 5.00 -4.21
C PHE A 96 -11.85 3.62 -4.03
N LEU A 97 -12.65 2.57 -3.80
CA LEU A 97 -12.14 1.21 -3.59
C LEU A 97 -11.51 0.64 -4.87
N HIS A 98 -12.09 0.97 -6.03
CA HIS A 98 -11.57 0.58 -7.33
C HIS A 98 -10.20 1.23 -7.58
N GLU A 99 -10.10 2.55 -7.42
CA GLU A 99 -8.83 3.27 -7.57
C GLU A 99 -7.78 2.79 -6.55
N LEU A 100 -8.19 2.50 -5.31
CA LEU A 100 -7.31 1.91 -4.29
C LEU A 100 -6.74 0.58 -4.76
N SER A 101 -7.57 -0.26 -5.35
CA SER A 101 -7.14 -1.57 -5.86
C SER A 101 -6.19 -1.44 -7.05
N LEU A 102 -6.47 -0.53 -7.98
CA LEU A 102 -5.58 -0.27 -9.12
C LEU A 102 -4.21 0.25 -8.69
N GLU A 103 -4.16 1.22 -7.78
CA GLU A 103 -2.89 1.76 -7.30
C GLU A 103 -2.07 0.71 -6.52
N LYS A 104 -2.73 -0.15 -5.72
CA LYS A 104 -2.07 -1.31 -5.08
C LYS A 104 -1.39 -2.20 -6.12
N ILE A 105 -2.14 -2.64 -7.13
CA ILE A 105 -1.65 -3.56 -8.15
C ILE A 105 -0.47 -2.94 -8.90
N LYS A 106 -0.53 -1.67 -9.27
CA LYS A 106 0.56 -0.96 -9.97
C LYS A 106 1.86 -0.90 -9.16
N ILE A 107 1.75 -0.69 -7.85
CA ILE A 107 2.90 -0.68 -6.95
C ILE A 107 3.50 -2.08 -6.82
N ASP A 108 2.68 -3.09 -6.61
CA ASP A 108 3.16 -4.46 -6.38
C ASP A 108 3.69 -5.08 -7.69
N ASN A 109 2.97 -4.86 -8.79
CA ASN A 109 3.27 -5.38 -10.12
C ASN A 109 3.15 -4.29 -11.21
N PRO A 110 4.26 -3.66 -11.62
CA PRO A 110 4.22 -2.56 -12.58
C PRO A 110 3.89 -2.98 -14.02
N LYS A 111 3.76 -4.30 -14.31
CA LYS A 111 3.41 -4.81 -15.65
C LYS A 111 1.91 -5.04 -15.84
N TYR A 112 1.12 -4.84 -14.80
CA TYR A 112 -0.33 -4.93 -14.81
C TYR A 112 -0.93 -3.55 -15.10
#